data_AF-A0A530QKI0-F1
#
_entry.id   AF-A0A530QKI0-F1
#
_cell.length_a   1.000
_cell.length_b   1.000
_cell.length_c   1.000
_cell.angle_alpha   90.00
_cell.angle_beta   90.00
_cell.angle_gamma   90.00
#
_symmetry.space_group_name_H-M   'P 1'
#
loop_
_entity.id
_entity.type
_entity.pdbx_description
1 polymer ?
#
loop_
_entity_poly.entity_id
_entity_poly.type
_entity_poly.pdbx_seq_one_letter_code
_entity_poly.pdbx_strand_id
1 'polypeptide(L)'
;YQSVSGAGKEGMDELFTQTRAVFVADQVDVKKFTKRIAFNVIPHIDVFLDDGFTKEEWKMVAETKKMLDPKIKLTATCVRVPVFIGHSEAVNIEFEKPITADEAREILREAPGCQVLDKR
;
A
#
# COMPACT_ATOMS: atom_id res chain seq x y z
N TYR A 1 2.66 1.11 0.33
CA TYR A 1 2.31 2.23 1.23
C TYR A 1 0.80 2.39 1.23
N GLN A 2 0.11 1.71 2.15
CA GLN A 2 -1.36 1.75 2.18
C GLN A 2 -1.85 2.78 3.21
N SER A 3 -2.85 3.59 2.84
CA SER A 3 -3.46 4.60 3.72
C SER A 3 -4.34 3.99 4.81
N VAL A 4 -4.65 4.77 5.85
CA VAL A 4 -5.55 4.32 6.94
C VAL A 4 -7.01 4.18 6.51
N SER A 5 -7.42 4.80 5.39
CA SER A 5 -8.76 4.58 4.80
C SER A 5 -9.05 3.12 4.46
N GLY A 6 -8.02 2.31 4.16
CA GLY A 6 -8.18 0.87 3.95
C GLY A 6 -8.65 0.10 5.20
N ALA A 7 -8.50 0.68 6.39
CA ALA A 7 -9.05 0.15 7.64
C ALA A 7 -10.43 0.77 8.00
N GLY A 8 -11.03 1.51 7.07
CA GLY A 8 -12.32 2.18 7.23
C GLY A 8 -12.25 3.47 8.04
N LYS A 9 -13.43 4.00 8.39
CA LYS A 9 -13.59 5.24 9.16
C LYS A 9 -12.81 5.21 10.49
N GLU A 10 -12.86 4.10 11.20
CA GLU A 10 -12.16 3.93 12.48
C GLU A 10 -10.64 4.09 12.35
N GLY A 11 -10.05 3.62 11.24
CA GLY A 11 -8.62 3.80 10.98
C GLY A 11 -8.24 5.27 10.76
N MET A 12 -9.10 6.02 10.06
CA MET A 12 -8.93 7.46 9.88
C MET A 12 -9.11 8.24 11.19
N ASP A 13 -10.14 7.90 11.98
CA ASP A 13 -10.42 8.52 13.28
C ASP A 13 -9.26 8.28 14.27
N GLU A 14 -8.66 7.09 14.24
CA GLU A 14 -7.50 6.77 15.06
C GLU A 14 -6.27 7.58 14.67
N LEU A 15 -5.93 7.65 13.38
CA LEU A 15 -4.80 8.48 12.93
C LEU A 15 -5.00 9.94 13.34
N PHE A 16 -6.20 10.48 13.17
CA PHE A 16 -6.52 11.86 13.54
C PHE A 16 -6.34 12.09 15.06
N THR A 17 -6.94 11.23 15.88
CA THR A 17 -6.89 11.33 17.33
C THR A 17 -5.45 11.20 17.85
N GLN A 18 -4.72 10.18 17.39
CA GLN A 18 -3.33 9.95 17.78
C GLN A 18 -2.42 11.11 17.37
N THR A 19 -2.61 11.65 16.16
CA THR A 19 -1.81 12.79 15.67
C THR A 19 -2.04 14.03 16.55
N ARG A 20 -3.28 14.34 16.90
CA ARG A 20 -3.60 15.44 17.82
C ARG A 20 -2.98 15.24 19.19
N ALA A 21 -3.14 14.05 19.78
CA ALA A 21 -2.60 13.73 21.10
C ALA A 21 -1.08 13.95 21.17
N VAL A 22 -0.34 13.55 20.12
CA VAL A 22 1.11 13.78 20.03
C VAL A 22 1.47 15.27 20.10
N PHE A 23 0.72 16.15 19.44
CA PHE A 23 1.01 17.59 19.44
C PHE A 23 0.70 18.29 20.77
N VAL A 24 -0.22 17.75 21.57
CA VAL A 24 -0.58 18.32 22.88
C VAL A 24 0.05 17.54 24.05
N ALA A 25 0.99 16.63 23.77
CA ALA A 25 1.65 15.75 24.74
C ALA A 25 0.66 14.95 25.62
N ASP A 26 -0.45 14.54 25.02
CA ASP A 26 -1.49 13.72 25.65
C ASP A 26 -1.25 12.22 25.39
N GLN A 27 -1.99 11.37 26.09
CA GLN A 27 -1.91 9.92 25.94
C GLN A 27 -2.31 9.48 24.53
N VAL A 28 -1.51 8.59 23.93
CA VAL A 28 -1.76 8.03 22.60
C VAL A 28 -2.34 6.62 22.74
N ASP A 29 -3.65 6.50 22.56
CA ASP A 29 -4.34 5.21 22.58
C ASP A 29 -4.31 4.51 21.22
N VAL A 30 -4.10 3.19 21.25
CA VAL A 30 -4.12 2.29 20.08
C VAL A 30 -5.35 1.40 20.18
N LYS A 31 -6.30 1.50 19.25
CA LYS A 31 -7.59 0.80 19.32
C LYS A 31 -7.85 -0.11 18.11
N LYS A 32 -7.59 0.40 16.90
CA LYS A 32 -7.85 -0.22 15.62
C LYS A 32 -6.61 -0.91 15.05
N PHE A 33 -5.45 -0.27 15.16
CA PHE A 33 -4.21 -0.82 14.63
C PHE A 33 -3.47 -1.65 15.69
N THR A 34 -2.49 -2.45 15.27
CA THR A 34 -1.69 -3.29 16.19
C THR A 34 -0.64 -2.49 16.97
N LYS A 35 -0.32 -1.28 16.49
CA LYS A 35 0.63 -0.32 17.05
C LYS A 35 0.13 1.10 16.76
N ARG A 36 0.72 2.11 17.41
CA ARG A 36 0.50 3.52 17.07
C ARG A 36 0.76 3.73 15.59
N ILE A 37 -0.18 4.36 14.88
CA ILE A 37 -0.04 4.69 13.46
C ILE A 37 0.46 6.12 13.26
N ALA A 38 0.10 7.07 14.15
CA ALA A 38 0.61 8.43 14.05
C ALA A 38 2.15 8.46 14.08
N PHE A 39 2.73 9.09 13.06
CA PHE A 39 4.18 9.20 12.85
C PHE A 39 4.92 7.86 12.88
N ASN A 40 4.27 6.79 12.42
CA ASN A 40 4.83 5.44 12.41
C ASN A 40 4.39 4.67 11.17
N VAL A 41 5.09 3.58 10.85
CA VAL A 41 4.74 2.64 9.79
C VAL A 41 4.58 1.24 10.36
N ILE A 42 3.58 0.50 9.88
CA ILE A 42 3.23 -0.82 10.41
C ILE A 42 3.31 -1.85 9.27
N PRO A 43 4.36 -2.70 9.23
CA PRO A 43 4.53 -3.75 8.21
C PRO A 43 3.67 -4.98 8.53
N HIS A 44 2.38 -4.75 8.76
CA HIS A 44 1.41 -5.79 9.08
C HIS A 44 0.01 -5.28 8.72
N ILE A 45 -0.58 -5.87 7.67
CA ILE A 45 -1.94 -5.56 7.21
C ILE A 45 -2.71 -6.86 7.08
N ASP A 46 -3.91 -6.89 7.67
CA ASP A 46 -4.73 -8.10 7.81
C ASP A 46 -4.02 -9.12 8.74
N VAL A 47 -4.37 -10.40 8.69
CA VAL A 47 -3.76 -11.46 9.53
C VAL A 47 -2.52 -12.07 8.89
N PHE A 48 -1.62 -12.63 9.69
CA PHE A 48 -0.55 -13.51 9.20
C PHE A 48 -1.10 -14.87 8.76
N LEU A 49 -0.47 -15.43 7.72
CA LEU A 49 -0.67 -16.79 7.24
C LEU A 49 0.47 -17.71 7.75
N ASP A 50 0.32 -19.02 7.54
CA ASP A 50 1.26 -20.03 8.05
C ASP A 50 2.67 -19.92 7.44
N ASP A 51 2.80 -19.30 6.26
CA ASP A 51 4.06 -19.08 5.55
C ASP A 51 4.76 -17.76 5.94
N GLY A 52 4.20 -17.01 6.89
CA GLY A 52 4.75 -15.75 7.39
C GLY A 52 4.36 -14.51 6.58
N PHE A 53 3.67 -14.65 5.46
CA PHE A 53 3.09 -13.51 4.74
C PHE A 53 1.83 -13.01 5.45
N THR A 54 1.47 -11.76 5.21
CA THR A 54 0.13 -11.30 5.59
C THR A 54 -0.90 -11.67 4.52
N LYS A 55 -2.16 -11.78 4.92
CA LYS A 55 -3.27 -12.04 4.00
C LYS A 55 -3.41 -10.96 2.93
N GLU A 56 -3.04 -9.72 3.23
CA GLU A 56 -3.01 -8.64 2.23
C GLU A 56 -1.93 -8.88 1.16
N GLU A 57 -0.73 -9.32 1.55
CA GLU A 57 0.35 -9.65 0.61
C GLU A 57 -0.04 -10.86 -0.26
N TRP A 58 -0.68 -11.86 0.34
CA TRP A 58 -1.22 -13.00 -0.37
C TRP A 58 -2.31 -12.61 -1.39
N LYS A 59 -3.23 -11.69 -1.04
CA LYS A 59 -4.26 -11.19 -1.97
C LYS A 59 -3.62 -10.57 -3.20
N MET A 60 -2.59 -9.74 -3.04
CA MET A 60 -1.88 -9.13 -4.17
C MET A 60 -1.39 -10.19 -5.16
N VAL A 61 -0.86 -11.33 -4.68
CA VAL A 61 -0.44 -12.44 -5.53
C VAL A 61 -1.63 -13.15 -6.17
N ALA A 62 -2.62 -13.52 -5.37
CA ALA A 62 -3.75 -14.33 -5.81
C ALA A 62 -4.63 -13.60 -6.84
N GLU A 63 -4.93 -12.33 -6.59
CA GLU A 63 -5.77 -11.50 -7.45
C GLU A 63 -5.06 -11.16 -8.76
N THR A 64 -3.76 -10.82 -8.73
CA THR A 64 -2.96 -10.59 -9.94
C THR A 64 -2.95 -11.81 -10.85
N LYS A 65 -2.71 -13.01 -10.28
CA LYS A 65 -2.73 -14.26 -11.04
C LYS A 65 -4.09 -14.60 -11.63
N LYS A 66 -5.16 -14.26 -10.91
CA LYS A 66 -6.54 -14.50 -11.36
C LYS A 66 -6.95 -13.52 -12.47
N MET A 67 -6.56 -12.25 -12.39
CA MET A 67 -6.98 -11.19 -13.29
C MET A 67 -6.11 -11.06 -14.54
N LEU A 68 -4.81 -11.30 -14.44
CA LEU A 68 -3.84 -11.07 -15.52
C LEU A 68 -3.31 -12.37 -16.12
N ASP A 69 -2.44 -13.08 -15.39
CA ASP A 69 -1.88 -14.37 -15.84
C ASP A 69 -1.35 -15.18 -14.64
N PRO A 70 -1.71 -16.47 -14.49
CA PRO A 70 -1.22 -17.31 -13.41
C PRO A 70 0.31 -17.54 -13.40
N LYS A 71 1.00 -17.30 -14.52
CA LYS A 71 2.46 -17.42 -14.65
C LYS A 71 3.23 -16.25 -14.03
N ILE A 72 2.57 -15.12 -13.75
CA ILE A 72 3.23 -13.96 -13.14
C ILE A 72 3.75 -14.33 -11.75
N LYS A 73 5.05 -14.13 -11.55
CA LYS A 73 5.71 -14.23 -10.25
C LYS A 73 5.61 -12.87 -9.58
N LEU A 74 5.08 -12.85 -8.36
CA LEU A 74 4.88 -11.63 -7.60
C LEU A 74 5.28 -11.87 -6.15
N THR A 75 5.95 -10.88 -5.58
CA THR A 75 6.14 -10.72 -4.14
C THR A 75 5.70 -9.32 -3.77
N ALA A 76 5.05 -9.17 -2.61
CA ALA A 76 4.57 -7.90 -2.11
C ALA A 76 4.96 -7.74 -0.65
N THR A 77 5.21 -6.49 -0.25
CA THR A 77 5.33 -6.11 1.16
C THR A 77 4.31 -5.02 1.45
N CYS A 78 3.36 -5.32 2.34
CA CYS A 78 2.23 -4.44 2.61
C CYS A 78 2.43 -3.70 3.94
N VAL A 79 2.68 -2.38 3.83
CA VAL A 79 2.93 -1.51 4.99
C VAL A 79 1.84 -0.44 5.11
N ARG A 80 1.22 -0.35 6.29
CA ARG A 80 0.28 0.73 6.63
C ARG A 80 1.08 1.96 7.02
N VAL A 81 0.72 3.10 6.43
CA VAL A 81 1.41 4.39 6.63
C VAL A 81 0.43 5.47 7.09
N PRO A 82 0.90 6.56 7.74
CA PRO A 82 0.04 7.58 8.35
C PRO A 82 -0.48 8.56 7.30
N VAL A 83 -1.15 8.05 6.28
CA VAL A 83 -1.79 8.80 5.19
C VAL A 83 -3.28 8.54 5.27
N PHE A 84 -4.12 9.58 5.19
CA PHE A 84 -5.57 9.43 5.31
C PHE A 84 -6.17 8.64 4.15
N ILE A 85 -5.95 9.10 2.91
CA ILE A 85 -6.58 8.57 1.70
C ILE A 85 -5.51 8.46 0.60
N GLY A 86 -5.61 7.40 -0.20
CA GLY A 86 -4.73 7.15 -1.33
C GLY A 86 -3.63 6.15 -0.97
N HIS A 87 -3.48 5.14 -1.82
CA HIS A 87 -2.42 4.15 -1.69
C HIS A 87 -1.27 4.54 -2.63
N SER A 88 -0.06 4.15 -2.27
CA SER A 88 1.10 4.28 -3.12
C SER A 88 1.90 2.99 -3.09
N GLU A 89 2.48 2.64 -4.22
CA GLU A 89 3.21 1.40 -4.41
C GLU A 89 4.53 1.72 -5.12
N ALA A 90 5.62 1.18 -4.59
CA ALA A 90 6.90 1.15 -5.28
C ALA A 90 7.01 -0.22 -5.93
N VAL A 91 7.02 -0.26 -7.26
CA VAL A 91 6.93 -1.50 -8.03
C VAL A 91 8.18 -1.64 -8.89
N ASN A 92 8.82 -2.81 -8.81
CA ASN A 92 9.87 -3.23 -9.72
C ASN A 92 9.31 -4.34 -10.60
N ILE A 93 9.38 -4.16 -11.92
CA ILE A 93 8.80 -5.08 -12.90
C ILE A 93 9.90 -5.57 -13.83
N GLU A 94 9.96 -6.88 -14.03
CA GLU A 94 10.78 -7.52 -15.06
C GLU A 94 9.89 -7.91 -16.24
N PHE A 95 10.33 -7.59 -17.46
CA PHE A 95 9.59 -7.84 -18.69
C PHE A 95 10.26 -8.95 -19.50
N GLU A 96 9.47 -9.72 -20.26
CA GLU A 96 9.98 -10.78 -21.15
C GLU A 96 10.89 -10.22 -22.26
N LYS A 97 10.60 -8.99 -22.72
CA LYS A 97 11.40 -8.27 -23.71
C LYS A 97 11.91 -6.97 -23.10
N PRO A 98 13.09 -6.49 -23.50
CA PRO A 98 13.58 -5.18 -23.08
C PRO A 98 12.58 -4.08 -23.40
N ILE A 99 12.42 -3.13 -22.49
CA ILE A 99 11.62 -1.92 -22.66
C ILE A 99 12.38 -0.75 -22.04
N THR A 100 12.38 0.38 -22.72
CA THR A 100 12.94 1.63 -22.20
C THR A 100 11.94 2.37 -21.33
N ALA A 101 12.41 3.25 -20.46
CA ALA A 101 11.53 4.07 -19.65
C ALA A 101 10.63 4.99 -20.50
N ASP A 102 11.10 5.45 -21.66
CA ASP A 102 10.32 6.30 -22.56
C ASP A 102 9.20 5.52 -23.24
N GLU A 103 9.46 4.31 -23.73
CA GLU A 103 8.41 3.42 -24.26
C GLU A 103 7.35 3.12 -23.20
N ALA A 104 7.76 2.81 -21.96
CA ALA A 104 6.83 2.56 -20.88
C ALA A 104 5.95 3.78 -20.56
N ARG A 105 6.52 5.00 -20.59
CA ARG A 105 5.76 6.25 -20.39
C ARG A 105 4.72 6.46 -21.48
N GLU A 106 5.06 6.26 -22.75
CA GLU A 106 4.09 6.45 -23.83
C GLU A 106 2.93 5.46 -23.73
N ILE A 107 3.20 4.18 -23.47
CA ILE A 107 2.16 3.17 -23.24
C ILE A 107 1.24 3.58 -22.09
N LEU A 108 1.79 4.04 -20.96
CA LEU A 108 1.01 4.44 -19.79
C LEU A 108 0.21 5.73 -20.01
N ARG A 109 0.64 6.64 -20.90
CA ARG A 109 -0.13 7.84 -21.26
C ARG A 109 -1.37 7.52 -22.09
N GLU A 110 -1.29 6.47 -22.91
CA GLU A 110 -2.42 6.01 -23.73
C GLU A 110 -3.36 5.08 -22.96
N ALA A 111 -2.91 4.51 -21.84
CA ALA A 111 -3.70 3.60 -21.01
C ALA A 111 -4.90 4.32 -20.35
N PRO A 112 -6.15 3.84 -20.55
CA PRO A 112 -7.33 4.44 -19.94
C PRO A 112 -7.27 4.45 -18.40
N GLY A 113 -7.53 5.61 -17.81
CA GLY A 113 -7.51 5.78 -16.35
C GLY A 113 -6.12 5.95 -15.73
N CYS A 114 -5.06 5.96 -16.54
CA CYS A 114 -3.69 6.26 -16.09
C CYS A 114 -3.33 7.73 -16.36
N GLN A 115 -2.67 8.37 -15.39
CA GLN A 115 -2.05 9.68 -15.57
C GLN A 115 -0.56 9.55 -15.25
N VAL A 116 0.29 9.81 -16.24
CA VAL A 116 1.75 9.77 -16.06
C VAL A 116 2.23 11.09 -15.46
N LEU A 117 2.81 11.02 -14.27
CA LEU A 117 3.48 12.13 -13.61
C LEU A 117 4.98 11.81 -13.46
N ASP A 118 5.78 12.31 -14.39
CA ASP A 118 7.23 12.18 -14.38
C ASP A 118 7.85 13.52 -14.79
N LYS A 119 8.19 14.34 -13.79
CA LYS A 119 8.83 15.64 -13.96
C LYS A 119 10.17 15.58 -13.22
N ARG A 120 11.25 15.85 -13.94
CA ARG A 120 12.60 15.96 -13.37
C ARG A 120 12.91 17.39 -12.98
#